data_AF-A0A1M6BHD3-F1
#
_entry.id   AF-A0A1M6BHD3-F1
#
_cell.length_a   1.000
_cell.length_b   1.000
_cell.length_c   1.000
_cell.angle_alpha   90.00
_cell.angle_beta   90.00
_cell.angle_gamma   90.00
#
_symmetry.space_group_name_H-M   'P 1'
#
loop_
_entity.id
_entity.type
_entity.pdbx_description
1 polymer ?
#
loop_
_entity_poly.entity_id
_entity_poly.type
_entity_poly.pdbx_seq_one_letter_code
_entity_poly.pdbx_strand_id
1 'polypeptide(L)'
;MEPHFHQPVKYNYMREKIQAYNNVLELIGKTPLVKLNKIMQGYPGNFYAKIESFNPGHSTKDRIALYIIEEAERKGILKPGDTIIETTSGNTGFSLAMVSIVKGYECILAVSSKSSKDKIAMLKNMGAKVYVCPAHVSADDPRSYYQVAKRLHEEIKGSVYINQYFNESNIDAHYNSTGPEIWEQTSGQLTHFVACCGTGGTISGTARYLKEQNEDIRVLGIDAYGSVLKKYHETKEFDQNEIYPYRIEGLGKNLIPTATDFEAIDKFEKVNDEDSAHTARELARTEGMFLGYTSGAAIQGLKQLAEQGEFDEDSNVIVILPDHGSRYMSKVFSDDWMTEQGFFDSKNEADAIKVQFVK
;
A
#
# COMPACT_ATOMS: atom_id res chain seq x y z
N MET A 1 -29.26 60.64 -15.88
CA MET A 1 -29.04 59.19 -16.02
C MET A 1 -27.90 58.83 -15.08
N GLU A 2 -28.24 58.39 -13.88
CA GLU A 2 -27.26 57.94 -12.87
C GLU A 2 -26.67 56.58 -13.28
N PRO A 3 -25.39 56.32 -13.00
CA PRO A 3 -24.79 55.02 -13.22
C PRO A 3 -25.19 54.05 -12.10
N HIS A 4 -25.74 52.90 -12.51
CA HIS A 4 -26.06 51.78 -11.63
C HIS A 4 -24.81 51.27 -10.91
N PHE A 5 -24.74 51.50 -9.60
CA PHE A 5 -23.81 50.81 -8.71
C PHE A 5 -24.20 49.32 -8.63
N HIS A 6 -23.29 48.45 -9.08
CA HIS A 6 -23.32 47.03 -8.76
C HIS A 6 -23.25 46.84 -7.24
N GLN A 7 -24.26 46.19 -6.66
CA GLN A 7 -24.20 45.72 -5.28
C GLN A 7 -23.11 44.64 -5.16
N PRO A 8 -22.28 44.66 -4.10
CA PRO A 8 -21.37 43.55 -3.84
C PRO A 8 -22.18 42.33 -3.38
N VAL A 9 -21.95 41.20 -4.07
CA VAL A 9 -22.44 39.88 -3.69
C VAL A 9 -21.95 39.58 -2.27
N LYS A 10 -22.88 39.50 -1.31
CA LYS A 10 -22.58 39.07 0.05
C LYS A 10 -22.27 37.57 0.03
N TYR A 11 -21.00 37.22 -0.03
CA TYR A 11 -20.55 35.87 0.32
C TYR A 11 -20.75 35.69 1.83
N ASN A 12 -21.84 35.03 2.20
CA ASN A 12 -22.08 34.54 3.56
C ASN A 12 -21.10 33.40 3.86
N TYR A 13 -19.86 33.74 4.16
CA TYR A 13 -18.93 32.82 4.80
C TYR A 13 -19.22 32.82 6.30
N MET A 14 -20.14 31.97 6.74
CA MET A 14 -19.99 31.41 8.10
C MET A 14 -18.84 30.42 8.04
N ARG A 15 -17.60 30.93 7.98
CA ARG A 15 -16.43 30.13 8.32
C ARG A 15 -16.59 29.79 9.79
N GLU A 16 -16.56 28.49 10.12
CA GLU A 16 -16.28 28.08 11.48
C GLU A 16 -15.02 28.82 11.97
N LYS A 17 -15.02 29.27 13.24
CA LYS A 17 -13.94 30.11 13.78
C LYS A 17 -12.58 29.40 13.80
N ILE A 18 -12.56 28.07 13.71
CA ILE A 18 -11.37 27.23 13.67
C ILE A 18 -11.53 26.25 12.50
N GLN A 19 -10.57 26.23 11.58
CA GLN A 19 -10.52 25.26 10.47
C GLN A 19 -9.72 24.03 10.92
N ALA A 20 -10.39 23.10 11.60
CA ALA A 20 -9.80 21.84 12.05
C ALA A 20 -10.58 20.65 11.49
N TYR A 21 -9.90 19.52 11.29
CA TYR A 21 -10.54 18.24 10.96
C TYR A 21 -11.26 17.68 12.20
N ASN A 22 -12.40 17.00 12.00
CA ASN A 22 -13.16 16.44 13.13
C ASN A 22 -12.44 15.29 13.82
N ASN A 23 -11.68 14.50 13.05
CA ASN A 23 -10.86 13.42 13.55
C ASN A 23 -9.77 13.06 12.52
N VAL A 24 -8.90 12.13 12.91
CA VAL A 24 -7.75 11.72 12.09
C VAL A 24 -8.15 11.04 10.76
N LEU A 25 -9.34 10.43 10.67
CA LEU A 25 -9.77 9.73 9.46
C LEU A 25 -10.02 10.67 8.28
N GLU A 26 -10.35 11.94 8.54
CA GLU A 26 -10.51 12.96 7.49
C GLU A 26 -9.18 13.35 6.82
N LEU A 27 -8.05 12.92 7.39
CA LEU A 27 -6.71 13.05 6.80
C LEU A 27 -6.35 11.88 5.86
N ILE A 28 -7.20 10.87 5.75
CA ILE A 28 -6.99 9.75 4.82
C ILE A 28 -7.26 10.24 3.40
N GLY A 29 -6.32 10.00 2.50
CA GLY A 29 -6.36 10.45 1.12
C GLY A 29 -5.65 11.78 0.89
N LYS A 30 -5.82 12.34 -0.31
CA LYS A 30 -5.18 13.59 -0.77
C LYS A 30 -3.66 13.58 -0.57
N THR A 31 -3.05 12.42 -0.76
CA THR A 31 -1.61 12.21 -0.55
C THR A 31 -0.81 12.94 -1.63
N PRO A 32 0.42 13.40 -1.31
CA PRO A 32 1.20 14.19 -2.25
C PRO A 32 1.70 13.35 -3.43
N LEU A 33 1.80 14.02 -4.58
CA LEU A 33 2.50 13.54 -5.77
C LEU A 33 3.83 14.30 -5.88
N VAL A 34 4.96 13.59 -5.88
CA VAL A 34 6.29 14.21 -5.81
C VAL A 34 7.17 13.72 -6.96
N LYS A 35 7.83 14.64 -7.66
CA LYS A 35 8.78 14.28 -8.75
C LYS A 35 10.01 13.57 -8.18
N LEU A 36 10.42 12.47 -8.82
CA LEU A 36 11.65 11.74 -8.52
C LEU A 36 12.78 12.31 -9.38
N ASN A 37 13.74 12.99 -8.77
CA ASN A 37 14.73 13.78 -9.53
C ASN A 37 16.08 13.09 -9.67
N LYS A 38 16.55 12.40 -8.62
CA LYS A 38 17.88 11.79 -8.56
C LYS A 38 17.83 10.29 -8.81
N ILE A 39 16.89 9.57 -8.20
CA ILE A 39 16.86 8.10 -8.28
C ILE A 39 16.48 7.60 -9.67
N MET A 40 15.76 8.42 -10.44
CA MET A 40 15.40 8.16 -11.84
C MET A 40 16.21 9.02 -12.82
N GLN A 41 17.30 9.65 -12.37
CA GLN A 41 18.12 10.48 -13.24
C GLN A 41 18.78 9.63 -14.34
N GLY A 42 18.63 10.07 -15.59
CA GLY A 42 19.22 9.40 -16.76
C GLY A 42 18.31 8.38 -17.45
N TYR A 43 17.13 8.08 -16.88
CA TYR A 43 16.07 7.35 -17.57
C TYR A 43 15.17 8.32 -18.34
N PRO A 44 14.66 7.95 -19.53
CA PRO A 44 13.81 8.81 -20.33
C PRO A 44 12.43 9.00 -19.68
N GLY A 45 11.90 10.23 -19.76
CA GLY A 45 10.57 10.59 -19.26
C GLY A 45 10.55 11.27 -17.88
N ASN A 46 9.34 11.57 -17.40
CA ASN A 46 9.09 12.19 -16.11
C ASN A 46 8.52 11.17 -15.12
N PHE A 47 9.15 11.03 -13.95
CA PHE A 47 8.77 10.08 -12.93
C PHE A 47 8.26 10.78 -11.68
N TYR A 48 7.11 10.33 -11.17
CA TYR A 48 6.46 10.90 -9.99
C TYR A 48 6.02 9.81 -9.03
N ALA A 49 6.24 10.02 -7.74
CA ALA A 49 5.82 9.16 -6.65
C ALA A 49 4.53 9.68 -6.01
N LYS A 50 3.49 8.84 -5.98
CA LYS A 50 2.30 9.05 -5.15
C LYS A 50 2.60 8.48 -3.76
N ILE A 51 2.83 9.34 -2.78
CA ILE A 51 3.40 8.95 -1.49
C ILE A 51 2.29 8.64 -0.47
N GLU A 52 1.91 7.37 -0.40
CA GLU A 52 0.80 6.92 0.44
C GLU A 52 1.13 6.83 1.94
N SER A 53 2.40 7.04 2.31
CA SER A 53 2.84 7.13 3.71
C SER A 53 2.40 8.42 4.42
N PHE A 54 1.84 9.38 3.69
CA PHE A 54 1.24 10.61 4.23
C PHE A 54 -0.18 10.41 4.77
N ASN A 55 -0.82 9.27 4.50
CA ASN A 55 -2.01 8.89 5.26
C ASN A 55 -1.64 8.78 6.76
N PRO A 56 -2.56 9.06 7.70
CA PRO A 56 -2.25 9.16 9.13
C PRO A 56 -1.77 7.84 9.78
N GLY A 57 -2.15 6.69 9.24
CA GLY A 57 -1.64 5.37 9.60
C GLY A 57 -0.40 4.95 8.83
N HIS A 58 0.16 5.88 8.05
CA HIS A 58 1.42 5.77 7.32
C HIS A 58 1.44 4.70 6.21
N SER A 59 0.27 4.38 5.66
CA SER A 59 0.21 3.52 4.49
C SER A 59 -1.06 3.69 3.66
N THR A 60 -1.02 3.20 2.42
CA THR A 60 -2.17 3.13 1.52
C THR A 60 -3.35 2.31 2.08
N LYS A 61 -3.10 1.45 3.09
CA LYS A 61 -4.13 0.60 3.67
C LYS A 61 -5.16 1.37 4.51
N ASP A 62 -4.88 2.62 4.84
CA ASP A 62 -5.83 3.52 5.49
C ASP A 62 -7.08 3.73 4.62
N ARG A 63 -6.88 3.86 3.31
CA ARG A 63 -7.97 4.04 2.34
C ARG A 63 -8.94 2.87 2.35
N ILE A 64 -8.39 1.65 2.26
CA ILE A 64 -9.22 0.44 2.18
C ILE A 64 -9.88 0.15 3.52
N ALA A 65 -9.19 0.41 4.64
CA ALA A 65 -9.74 0.19 5.97
C ALA A 65 -10.95 1.10 6.20
N LEU A 66 -10.81 2.39 5.90
CA LEU A 66 -11.92 3.35 6.03
C LEU A 66 -13.08 2.98 5.11
N TYR A 67 -12.80 2.78 3.82
CA TYR A 67 -13.83 2.53 2.81
C TYR A 67 -14.62 1.24 3.09
N ILE A 68 -13.95 0.13 3.41
CA ILE A 68 -14.63 -1.14 3.67
C ILE A 68 -15.52 -1.03 4.92
N ILE A 69 -15.05 -0.36 5.96
CA ILE A 69 -15.83 -0.15 7.20
C ILE A 69 -17.05 0.72 6.91
N GLU A 70 -16.88 1.85 6.22
CA GLU A 70 -17.99 2.75 5.87
C GLU A 70 -19.01 2.09 4.95
N GLU A 71 -18.55 1.23 4.05
CA GLU A 71 -19.43 0.46 3.18
C GLU A 71 -20.22 -0.60 3.95
N ALA A 72 -19.59 -1.25 4.93
CA ALA A 72 -20.27 -2.18 5.83
C ALA A 72 -21.29 -1.47 6.74
N GLU A 73 -20.98 -0.24 7.21
CA GLU A 73 -21.92 0.63 7.93
C GLU A 73 -23.12 0.99 7.04
N ARG A 74 -22.86 1.46 5.80
CA ARG A 74 -23.90 1.86 4.84
C ARG A 74 -24.83 0.72 4.47
N LYS A 75 -24.31 -0.50 4.35
CA LYS A 75 -25.08 -1.72 4.08
C LYS A 75 -25.80 -2.28 5.32
N GLY A 76 -25.57 -1.71 6.51
CA GLY A 76 -26.12 -2.20 7.77
C GLY A 76 -25.55 -3.55 8.23
N ILE A 77 -24.42 -3.96 7.65
CA ILE A 77 -23.68 -5.17 8.03
C ILE A 77 -22.95 -4.93 9.36
N LEU A 78 -22.36 -3.75 9.52
CA LEU A 78 -21.66 -3.32 10.73
C LEU A 78 -22.53 -2.34 11.52
N LYS A 79 -22.69 -2.59 12.82
CA LYS A 79 -23.50 -1.79 13.76
C LYS A 79 -22.64 -1.23 14.88
N PRO A 80 -23.05 -0.13 15.55
CA PRO A 80 -22.26 0.46 16.64
C PRO A 80 -21.86 -0.56 17.71
N GLY A 81 -20.57 -0.63 18.02
CA GLY A 81 -20.01 -1.56 19.01
C GLY A 81 -19.70 -2.97 18.49
N ASP A 82 -19.97 -3.26 17.21
CA ASP A 82 -19.59 -4.53 16.57
C ASP A 82 -18.06 -4.73 16.51
N THR A 83 -17.65 -5.94 16.14
CA THR A 83 -16.23 -6.34 16.11
C THR A 83 -15.71 -6.46 14.68
N ILE A 84 -14.60 -5.79 14.39
CA ILE A 84 -13.86 -5.95 13.14
C ILE A 84 -12.79 -7.02 13.34
N ILE A 85 -12.72 -7.98 12.42
CA ILE A 85 -11.75 -9.07 12.41
C ILE A 85 -10.96 -9.00 11.10
N GLU A 86 -9.64 -9.18 11.16
CA GLU A 86 -8.82 -9.28 9.95
C GLU A 86 -7.59 -10.18 10.12
N THR A 87 -7.15 -10.78 9.00
CA THR A 87 -5.81 -11.35 8.86
C THR A 87 -4.86 -10.35 8.23
N THR A 88 -3.72 -10.08 8.86
CA THR A 88 -2.84 -9.03 8.35
C THR A 88 -1.36 -9.31 8.59
N SER A 89 -0.54 -8.81 7.67
CA SER A 89 0.92 -8.72 7.77
C SER A 89 1.41 -7.41 8.38
N GLY A 90 0.50 -6.47 8.71
CA GLY A 90 0.83 -5.26 9.48
C GLY A 90 -0.02 -4.05 9.12
N ASN A 91 0.17 -3.50 7.92
CA ASN A 91 -0.39 -2.18 7.56
C ASN A 91 -1.92 -2.14 7.64
N THR A 92 -2.63 -3.10 7.03
CA THR A 92 -4.09 -3.19 7.15
C THR A 92 -4.56 -3.31 8.60
N GLY A 93 -3.83 -4.09 9.42
CA GLY A 93 -4.15 -4.20 10.85
C GLY A 93 -4.03 -2.87 11.59
N PHE A 94 -2.98 -2.11 11.32
CA PHE A 94 -2.82 -0.78 11.93
C PHE A 94 -3.95 0.15 11.50
N SER A 95 -4.23 0.20 10.20
CA SER A 95 -5.30 1.03 9.63
C SER A 95 -6.66 0.67 10.23
N LEU A 96 -7.01 -0.61 10.29
CA LEU A 96 -8.27 -1.07 10.88
C LEU A 96 -8.35 -0.75 12.37
N ALA A 97 -7.26 -0.91 13.14
CA ALA A 97 -7.23 -0.52 14.54
C ALA A 97 -7.49 0.99 14.74
N MET A 98 -6.85 1.83 13.93
CA MET A 98 -7.09 3.29 13.92
C MET A 98 -8.55 3.64 13.59
N VAL A 99 -9.10 3.08 12.51
CA VAL A 99 -10.51 3.33 12.13
C VAL A 99 -11.47 2.82 13.21
N SER A 100 -11.20 1.64 13.78
CA SER A 100 -12.02 1.03 14.83
C SER A 100 -12.07 1.90 16.09
N ILE A 101 -10.94 2.47 16.53
CA ILE A 101 -10.90 3.39 17.68
C ILE A 101 -11.82 4.59 17.45
N VAL A 102 -11.70 5.24 16.30
CA VAL A 102 -12.44 6.48 16.01
C VAL A 102 -13.93 6.22 15.84
N LYS A 103 -14.31 5.11 15.19
CA LYS A 103 -15.71 4.74 14.93
C LYS A 103 -16.37 3.91 16.06
N GLY A 104 -15.61 3.50 17.07
CA GLY A 104 -16.14 2.80 18.25
C GLY A 104 -16.37 1.30 18.07
N TYR A 105 -15.51 0.62 17.30
CA TYR A 105 -15.54 -0.84 17.09
C TYR A 105 -14.47 -1.55 17.90
N GLU A 106 -14.73 -2.81 18.27
CA GLU A 106 -13.65 -3.69 18.71
C GLU A 106 -12.82 -4.14 17.50
N CYS A 107 -11.49 -4.23 17.63
CA CYS A 107 -10.60 -4.70 16.57
C CYS A 107 -9.83 -5.95 17.01
N ILE A 108 -9.96 -7.03 16.24
CA ILE A 108 -9.25 -8.29 16.44
C ILE A 108 -8.42 -8.62 15.22
N LEU A 109 -7.12 -8.87 15.44
CA LEU A 109 -6.16 -9.13 14.37
C LEU A 109 -5.50 -10.48 14.56
N ALA A 110 -5.60 -11.35 13.57
CA ALA A 110 -4.80 -12.57 13.50
C ALA A 110 -3.55 -12.29 12.66
N VAL A 111 -2.37 -12.48 13.27
CA VAL A 111 -1.07 -12.20 12.66
C VAL A 111 -0.18 -13.44 12.68
N SER A 112 0.70 -13.56 11.69
CA SER A 112 1.71 -14.62 11.69
C SER A 112 2.85 -14.32 12.67
N SER A 113 3.44 -15.36 13.27
CA SER A 113 4.63 -15.28 14.13
C SER A 113 5.91 -14.81 13.39
N LYS A 114 5.87 -14.66 12.06
CA LYS A 114 6.89 -13.97 11.25
C LYS A 114 6.85 -12.44 11.39
N SER A 115 5.74 -11.88 11.88
CA SER A 115 5.61 -10.44 12.10
C SER A 115 6.61 -9.99 13.15
N SER A 116 7.25 -8.84 12.95
CA SER A 116 8.23 -8.34 13.93
C SER A 116 7.57 -8.04 15.28
N LYS A 117 8.35 -8.13 16.36
CA LYS A 117 7.89 -7.79 17.71
C LYS A 117 7.37 -6.34 17.76
N ASP A 118 8.04 -5.43 17.06
CA ASP A 118 7.65 -4.02 16.97
C ASP A 118 6.28 -3.84 16.33
N LYS A 119 5.97 -4.59 15.25
CA LYS A 119 4.64 -4.57 14.61
C LYS A 119 3.56 -5.09 15.55
N ILE A 120 3.80 -6.19 16.25
CA ILE A 120 2.83 -6.76 17.21
C ILE A 120 2.59 -5.78 18.37
N ALA A 121 3.66 -5.20 18.92
CA ALA A 121 3.58 -4.21 19.99
C ALA A 121 2.80 -2.97 19.55
N MET A 122 3.04 -2.49 18.33
CA MET A 122 2.31 -1.37 17.76
C MET A 122 0.81 -1.65 17.63
N LEU A 123 0.41 -2.79 17.07
CA LEU A 123 -1.00 -3.16 16.93
C LEU A 123 -1.71 -3.23 18.30
N LYS A 124 -1.04 -3.82 19.30
CA LYS A 124 -1.54 -3.87 20.68
C LYS A 124 -1.73 -2.47 21.28
N ASN A 125 -0.78 -1.56 21.06
CA ASN A 125 -0.87 -0.18 21.56
C ASN A 125 -1.95 0.64 20.83
N MET A 126 -2.31 0.25 19.60
CA MET A 126 -3.50 0.76 18.89
C MET A 126 -4.80 0.10 19.35
N GLY A 127 -4.82 -0.54 20.53
CA GLY A 127 -6.04 -1.11 21.13
C GLY A 127 -6.56 -2.40 20.50
N ALA A 128 -5.85 -2.97 19.52
CA ALA A 128 -6.28 -4.21 18.88
C ALA A 128 -5.99 -5.45 19.77
N LYS A 129 -6.91 -6.41 19.78
CA LYS A 129 -6.69 -7.75 20.34
C LYS A 129 -5.92 -8.58 19.30
N VAL A 130 -4.66 -8.91 19.58
CA VAL A 130 -3.77 -9.57 18.62
C VAL A 130 -3.60 -11.05 18.94
N TYR A 131 -3.95 -11.92 17.98
CA TYR A 131 -3.72 -13.37 18.02
C TYR A 131 -2.50 -13.70 17.18
N VAL A 132 -1.42 -14.17 17.81
CA VAL A 132 -0.19 -14.57 17.12
C VAL A 132 -0.26 -16.05 16.76
N CYS A 133 -0.23 -16.33 15.46
CA CYS A 133 -0.42 -17.66 14.88
C CYS A 133 0.89 -18.22 14.31
N PRO A 134 1.13 -19.55 14.34
CA PRO A 134 2.32 -20.16 13.75
C PRO A 134 2.47 -19.83 12.26
N ALA A 135 3.71 -19.52 11.84
CA ALA A 135 3.99 -19.14 10.45
C ALA A 135 4.30 -20.31 9.49
N HIS A 136 4.61 -21.49 10.04
CA HIS A 136 5.06 -22.67 9.29
C HIS A 136 3.98 -23.76 9.26
N VAL A 137 2.73 -23.35 9.02
CA VAL A 137 1.59 -24.23 8.83
C VAL A 137 0.89 -23.86 7.53
N SER A 138 0.18 -24.82 6.92
CA SER A 138 -0.61 -24.58 5.72
C SER A 138 -1.80 -23.65 6.01
N ALA A 139 -2.40 -23.07 4.97
CA ALA A 139 -3.49 -22.10 5.11
C ALA A 139 -4.81 -22.72 5.64
N ASP A 140 -4.96 -24.04 5.53
CA ASP A 140 -6.07 -24.83 6.05
C ASP A 140 -5.83 -25.38 7.47
N ASP A 141 -4.61 -25.27 8.02
CA ASP A 141 -4.34 -25.65 9.40
C ASP A 141 -5.19 -24.77 10.36
N PRO A 142 -5.91 -25.35 11.34
CA PRO A 142 -6.76 -24.61 12.29
C PRO A 142 -6.04 -23.53 13.12
N ARG A 143 -4.71 -23.59 13.20
CA ARG A 143 -3.86 -22.62 13.90
C ARG A 143 -3.34 -21.54 12.97
N SER A 144 -3.48 -21.69 11.66
CA SER A 144 -3.13 -20.63 10.72
C SER A 144 -3.96 -19.38 11.04
N TYR A 145 -3.34 -18.21 10.92
CA TYR A 145 -4.03 -16.93 11.06
C TYR A 145 -5.32 -16.80 10.21
N TYR A 146 -5.36 -17.41 9.02
CA TYR A 146 -6.59 -17.51 8.21
C TYR A 146 -7.72 -18.25 8.92
N GLN A 147 -7.46 -19.48 9.38
CA GLN A 147 -8.48 -20.26 10.08
C GLN A 147 -8.84 -19.65 11.45
N VAL A 148 -7.88 -19.03 12.14
CA VAL A 148 -8.13 -18.35 13.41
C VAL A 148 -9.06 -17.15 13.21
N ALA A 149 -8.83 -16.29 12.22
CA ALA A 149 -9.72 -15.17 11.93
C ALA A 149 -11.12 -15.65 11.52
N LYS A 150 -11.20 -16.68 10.65
CA LYS A 150 -12.48 -17.26 10.23
C LYS A 150 -13.26 -17.84 11.42
N ARG A 151 -12.61 -18.63 12.27
CA ARG A 151 -13.22 -19.19 13.48
C ARG A 151 -13.70 -18.09 14.42
N LEU A 152 -12.88 -17.07 14.67
CA LEU A 152 -13.28 -15.93 15.52
C LEU A 152 -14.50 -15.21 14.95
N HIS A 153 -14.60 -15.07 13.63
CA HIS A 153 -15.77 -14.49 12.99
C HIS A 153 -17.04 -15.34 13.15
N GLU A 154 -16.91 -16.67 13.07
CA GLU A 154 -18.02 -17.61 13.31
C GLU A 154 -18.46 -17.62 14.78
N GLU A 155 -17.53 -17.46 15.73
CA GLU A 155 -17.78 -17.49 17.17
C GLU A 155 -18.31 -16.14 17.72
N ILE A 156 -17.86 -15.01 17.17
CA ILE A 156 -18.20 -13.66 17.65
C ILE A 156 -19.38 -13.11 16.85
N LYS A 157 -20.57 -13.16 17.44
CA LYS A 157 -21.80 -12.60 16.86
C LYS A 157 -21.64 -11.08 16.63
N GLY A 158 -22.06 -10.61 15.44
CA GLY A 158 -21.93 -9.21 15.06
C GLY A 158 -20.54 -8.83 14.57
N SER A 159 -19.60 -9.78 14.47
CA SER A 159 -18.31 -9.48 13.88
C SER A 159 -18.37 -9.37 12.36
N VAL A 160 -17.43 -8.63 11.77
CA VAL A 160 -17.21 -8.53 10.33
C VAL A 160 -15.78 -8.92 10.02
N TYR A 161 -15.59 -9.94 9.19
CA TYR A 161 -14.29 -10.31 8.66
C TYR A 161 -13.99 -9.50 7.39
N ILE A 162 -13.00 -8.61 7.44
CA ILE A 162 -12.69 -7.66 6.36
C ILE A 162 -12.25 -8.38 5.08
N ASN A 163 -11.43 -9.42 5.22
CA ASN A 163 -11.02 -10.34 4.16
C ASN A 163 -10.47 -9.63 2.91
N GLN A 164 -9.48 -8.77 3.09
CA GLN A 164 -9.02 -7.81 2.07
C GLN A 164 -8.61 -8.41 0.72
N TYR A 165 -8.24 -9.69 0.67
CA TYR A 165 -7.84 -10.39 -0.56
C TYR A 165 -9.04 -10.73 -1.46
N PHE A 166 -10.22 -10.87 -0.86
CA PHE A 166 -11.42 -11.35 -1.55
C PHE A 166 -12.62 -10.40 -1.39
N ASN A 167 -12.35 -9.18 -0.94
CA ASN A 167 -13.34 -8.13 -0.77
C ASN A 167 -13.18 -7.10 -1.89
N GLU A 168 -14.15 -7.06 -2.81
CA GLU A 168 -14.14 -6.14 -3.97
C GLU A 168 -14.13 -4.66 -3.54
N SER A 169 -14.61 -4.33 -2.34
CA SER A 169 -14.54 -2.96 -1.81
C SER A 169 -13.11 -2.46 -1.61
N ASN A 170 -12.11 -3.35 -1.63
CA ASN A 170 -10.70 -2.96 -1.73
C ASN A 170 -10.38 -2.29 -3.08
N ILE A 171 -10.91 -2.82 -4.19
CA ILE A 171 -10.81 -2.18 -5.52
C ILE A 171 -11.56 -0.85 -5.49
N ASP A 172 -12.80 -0.85 -4.99
CA ASP A 172 -13.65 0.35 -4.96
C ASP A 172 -13.00 1.50 -4.18
N ALA A 173 -12.30 1.21 -3.08
CA ALA A 173 -11.61 2.22 -2.28
C ALA A 173 -10.62 3.05 -3.12
N HIS A 174 -9.86 2.39 -4.00
CA HIS A 174 -8.88 3.05 -4.85
C HIS A 174 -9.49 3.65 -6.12
N TYR A 175 -10.54 3.02 -6.66
CA TYR A 175 -11.34 3.59 -7.75
C TYR A 175 -11.98 4.92 -7.35
N ASN A 176 -12.53 5.01 -6.14
CA ASN A 176 -13.21 6.21 -5.64
C ASN A 176 -12.27 7.25 -5.00
N SER A 177 -10.96 6.97 -4.88
CA SER A 177 -10.02 7.90 -4.24
C SER A 177 -8.69 8.04 -4.98
N THR A 178 -7.84 7.01 -4.96
CA THR A 178 -6.49 7.07 -5.51
C THR A 178 -6.47 7.39 -7.01
N GLY A 179 -7.36 6.77 -7.81
CA GLY A 179 -7.52 7.06 -9.23
C GLY A 179 -7.84 8.53 -9.53
N PRO A 180 -8.96 9.07 -8.99
CA PRO A 180 -9.32 10.48 -9.14
C PRO A 180 -8.22 11.44 -8.70
N GLU A 181 -7.58 11.18 -7.55
CA GLU A 181 -6.49 12.04 -7.07
C GLU A 181 -5.31 12.09 -8.04
N ILE A 182 -4.89 10.96 -8.59
CA ILE A 182 -3.79 10.91 -9.56
C ILE A 182 -4.17 11.64 -10.85
N TRP A 183 -5.39 11.41 -11.35
CA TRP A 183 -5.89 12.07 -12.55
C TRP A 183 -5.91 13.60 -12.38
N GLU A 184 -6.43 14.09 -11.25
CA GLU A 184 -6.45 15.52 -10.94
C GLU A 184 -5.04 16.10 -10.78
N GLN A 185 -4.17 15.46 -9.99
CA GLN A 185 -2.81 15.92 -9.73
C GLN A 185 -1.92 15.96 -10.99
N THR A 186 -2.23 15.15 -11.98
CA THR A 186 -1.53 15.11 -13.28
C THR A 186 -2.24 15.91 -14.35
N SER A 187 -3.41 16.49 -14.06
CA SER A 187 -4.29 17.14 -15.05
C SER A 187 -4.53 16.25 -16.27
N GLY A 188 -4.68 14.93 -16.04
CA GLY A 188 -4.89 13.93 -17.08
C GLY A 188 -3.70 13.61 -17.99
N GLN A 189 -2.48 14.07 -17.66
CA GLN A 189 -1.30 13.93 -18.52
C GLN A 189 -0.46 12.68 -18.26
N LEU A 190 -0.83 11.82 -17.29
CA LEU A 190 -0.10 10.58 -17.08
C LEU A 190 -0.22 9.65 -18.30
N THR A 191 0.86 8.92 -18.57
CA THR A 191 0.89 7.90 -19.62
C THR A 191 1.05 6.50 -19.04
N HIS A 192 1.70 6.39 -17.87
CA HIS A 192 1.95 5.13 -17.20
C HIS A 192 1.59 5.21 -15.71
N PHE A 193 0.95 4.15 -15.21
CA PHE A 193 0.67 3.95 -13.80
C PHE A 193 1.33 2.65 -13.33
N VAL A 194 2.13 2.74 -12.26
CA VAL A 194 2.94 1.65 -11.73
C VAL A 194 2.58 1.40 -10.27
N ALA A 195 2.30 0.14 -9.92
CA ALA A 195 2.03 -0.22 -8.53
C ALA A 195 2.46 -1.66 -8.21
N CYS A 196 2.99 -1.88 -7.00
CA CYS A 196 3.20 -3.23 -6.50
C CYS A 196 1.86 -3.94 -6.25
N CYS A 197 1.77 -5.21 -6.64
CA CYS A 197 0.58 -6.01 -6.46
C CYS A 197 0.70 -6.94 -5.25
N GLY A 198 -0.17 -6.74 -4.27
CA GLY A 198 -0.34 -7.64 -3.12
C GLY A 198 -1.75 -8.23 -3.10
N THR A 199 -2.73 -7.45 -2.63
CA THR A 199 -4.15 -7.83 -2.70
C THR A 199 -4.76 -7.58 -4.09
N GLY A 200 -4.13 -6.76 -4.93
CA GLY A 200 -4.65 -6.29 -6.21
C GLY A 200 -5.40 -4.96 -6.13
N GLY A 201 -6.05 -4.64 -5.01
CA GLY A 201 -6.99 -3.51 -4.96
C GLY A 201 -6.41 -2.16 -5.35
N THR A 202 -5.18 -1.83 -4.94
CA THR A 202 -4.53 -0.56 -5.31
C THR A 202 -4.30 -0.43 -6.81
N ILE A 203 -3.72 -1.45 -7.44
CA ILE A 203 -3.45 -1.39 -8.88
C ILE A 203 -4.76 -1.45 -9.67
N SER A 204 -5.66 -2.36 -9.31
CA SER A 204 -6.91 -2.60 -10.06
C SER A 204 -7.91 -1.46 -9.93
N GLY A 205 -8.13 -0.93 -8.73
CA GLY A 205 -9.08 0.17 -8.52
C GLY A 205 -8.63 1.46 -9.22
N THR A 206 -7.34 1.79 -9.07
CA THR A 206 -6.77 2.95 -9.75
C THR A 206 -6.78 2.76 -11.27
N ALA A 207 -6.39 1.58 -11.76
CA ALA A 207 -6.37 1.27 -13.19
C ALA A 207 -7.75 1.38 -13.83
N ARG A 208 -8.80 0.83 -13.21
CA ARG A 208 -10.18 0.94 -13.69
C ARG A 208 -10.59 2.40 -13.90
N TYR A 209 -10.37 3.23 -12.88
CA TYR A 209 -10.71 4.65 -12.98
C TYR A 209 -9.91 5.33 -14.10
N LEU A 210 -8.60 5.10 -14.15
CA LEU A 210 -7.72 5.75 -15.12
C LEU A 210 -8.04 5.35 -16.56
N LYS A 211 -8.28 4.05 -16.82
CA LYS A 211 -8.64 3.56 -18.16
C LYS A 211 -10.03 4.02 -18.61
N GLU A 212 -10.95 4.34 -17.70
CA GLU A 212 -12.20 5.03 -18.04
C GLU A 212 -11.97 6.49 -18.48
N GLN A 213 -10.92 7.15 -17.98
CA GLN A 213 -10.57 8.51 -18.42
C GLN A 213 -9.76 8.50 -19.72
N ASN A 214 -8.84 7.55 -19.86
CA ASN A 214 -8.02 7.34 -21.03
C ASN A 214 -7.57 5.87 -21.12
N GLU A 215 -8.10 5.14 -22.10
CA GLU A 215 -7.80 3.72 -22.30
C GLU A 215 -6.33 3.44 -22.67
N ASP A 216 -5.62 4.43 -23.23
CA ASP A 216 -4.22 4.33 -23.63
C ASP A 216 -3.24 4.34 -22.46
N ILE A 217 -3.70 4.65 -21.24
CA ILE A 217 -2.84 4.61 -20.05
C ILE A 217 -2.36 3.18 -19.81
N ARG A 218 -1.04 3.04 -19.73
CA ARG A 218 -0.37 1.77 -19.48
C ARG A 218 -0.26 1.50 -17.98
N VAL A 219 -0.77 0.36 -17.55
CA VAL A 219 -0.84 -0.09 -16.16
C VAL A 219 0.16 -1.22 -15.94
N LEU A 220 1.17 -0.96 -15.13
CA LEU A 220 2.30 -1.85 -14.91
C LEU A 220 2.32 -2.34 -13.46
N GLY A 221 2.20 -3.66 -13.29
CA GLY A 221 2.27 -4.32 -11.99
C GLY A 221 3.69 -4.71 -11.61
N ILE A 222 4.07 -4.47 -10.36
CA ILE A 222 5.31 -5.02 -9.80
C ILE A 222 4.98 -6.21 -8.90
N ASP A 223 5.56 -7.36 -9.22
CA ASP A 223 5.42 -8.62 -8.49
C ASP A 223 6.76 -9.07 -7.91
N ALA A 224 6.74 -9.95 -6.92
CA ALA A 224 7.95 -10.52 -6.33
C ALA A 224 8.32 -11.85 -7.00
N TYR A 225 9.62 -12.10 -7.15
CA TYR A 225 10.10 -13.48 -7.28
C TYR A 225 9.60 -14.31 -6.09
N GLY A 226 9.03 -15.48 -6.37
CA GLY A 226 8.34 -16.31 -5.37
C GLY A 226 6.82 -16.11 -5.30
N SER A 227 6.29 -15.23 -6.15
CA SER A 227 4.85 -15.04 -6.33
C SER A 227 4.30 -15.62 -7.63
N VAL A 228 3.03 -16.03 -7.58
CA VAL A 228 2.25 -16.57 -8.70
C VAL A 228 1.60 -15.49 -9.58
N LEU A 229 1.59 -14.21 -9.18
CA LEU A 229 0.69 -13.21 -9.78
C LEU A 229 1.05 -12.89 -11.23
N LYS A 230 2.34 -12.66 -11.54
CA LYS A 230 2.79 -12.41 -12.91
C LYS A 230 2.47 -13.59 -13.84
N LYS A 231 2.84 -14.81 -13.45
CA LYS A 231 2.58 -15.99 -14.29
C LYS A 231 1.10 -16.20 -14.52
N TYR A 232 0.29 -16.04 -13.48
CA TYR A 232 -1.16 -16.12 -13.60
C TYR A 232 -1.73 -15.03 -14.54
N HIS A 233 -1.20 -13.80 -14.49
CA HIS A 233 -1.59 -12.75 -15.44
C HIS A 233 -1.32 -13.17 -16.90
N GLU A 234 -0.13 -13.70 -17.17
CA GLU A 234 0.35 -14.07 -18.51
C GLU A 234 -0.31 -15.33 -19.08
N THR A 235 -0.60 -16.33 -18.23
CA THR A 235 -1.07 -17.66 -18.68
C THR A 235 -2.47 -18.03 -18.22
N LYS A 236 -3.03 -17.31 -17.22
CA LYS A 236 -4.24 -17.68 -16.47
C LYS A 236 -4.16 -19.03 -15.74
N GLU A 237 -2.95 -19.58 -15.60
CA GLU A 237 -2.71 -20.83 -14.89
C GLU A 237 -2.12 -20.57 -13.51
N PHE A 238 -2.70 -21.19 -12.49
CA PHE A 238 -2.13 -21.17 -11.15
C PHE A 238 -1.01 -22.21 -11.04
N ASP A 239 0.24 -21.75 -10.97
CA ASP A 239 1.40 -22.61 -10.81
C ASP A 239 1.97 -22.55 -9.39
N GLN A 240 1.89 -23.67 -8.68
CA GLN A 240 2.46 -23.79 -7.34
C GLN A 240 3.99 -23.77 -7.32
N ASN A 241 4.65 -24.10 -8.43
CA ASN A 241 6.12 -24.13 -8.51
C ASN A 241 6.74 -22.72 -8.52
N GLU A 242 5.95 -21.68 -8.78
CA GLU A 242 6.38 -20.28 -8.62
C GLU A 242 6.47 -19.86 -7.15
N ILE A 243 5.93 -20.65 -6.22
CA ILE A 243 5.84 -20.27 -4.80
C ILE A 243 7.14 -20.65 -4.08
N TYR A 244 7.92 -19.64 -3.72
CA TYR A 244 9.07 -19.79 -2.83
C TYR A 244 9.20 -18.59 -1.88
N PRO A 245 9.87 -18.75 -0.72
CA PRO A 245 9.96 -17.68 0.27
C PRO A 245 10.76 -16.48 -0.24
N TYR A 246 10.22 -15.28 -0.03
CA TYR A 246 10.90 -13.99 -0.23
C TYR A 246 10.82 -13.15 1.05
N ARG A 247 11.52 -12.01 1.08
CA ARG A 247 11.68 -11.12 2.24
C ARG A 247 10.86 -9.86 2.17
N ILE A 248 10.57 -9.35 0.97
CA ILE A 248 9.74 -8.14 0.84
C ILE A 248 8.34 -8.41 1.42
N GLU A 249 7.83 -7.45 2.19
CA GLU A 249 6.50 -7.52 2.77
C GLU A 249 5.52 -6.69 1.92
N GLY A 250 4.25 -7.09 1.85
CA GLY A 250 3.18 -6.26 1.29
C GLY A 250 2.89 -6.40 -0.21
N LEU A 251 3.80 -6.97 -1.01
CA LEU A 251 3.57 -7.41 -2.39
C LEU A 251 3.71 -8.93 -2.53
N GLY A 252 3.29 -9.46 -3.67
CA GLY A 252 3.35 -10.89 -4.00
C GLY A 252 2.37 -11.74 -3.19
N LYS A 253 1.86 -12.80 -3.82
CA LYS A 253 1.01 -13.83 -3.20
C LYS A 253 1.35 -15.24 -3.67
N ASN A 254 0.94 -16.20 -2.83
CA ASN A 254 0.93 -17.63 -3.08
C ASN A 254 -0.49 -18.16 -3.41
N LEU A 255 -1.43 -17.23 -3.67
CA LEU A 255 -2.82 -17.46 -4.07
C LEU A 255 -3.23 -16.35 -5.03
N ILE A 256 -4.36 -16.49 -5.72
CA ILE A 256 -4.92 -15.47 -6.62
C ILE A 256 -6.01 -14.69 -5.89
N PRO A 257 -5.79 -13.41 -5.52
CA PRO A 257 -6.82 -12.58 -4.89
C PRO A 257 -7.91 -12.21 -5.89
N THR A 258 -9.19 -12.33 -5.51
CA THR A 258 -10.29 -11.84 -6.36
C THR A 258 -10.39 -10.32 -6.35
N ALA A 259 -9.77 -9.65 -5.38
CA ALA A 259 -9.57 -8.21 -5.37
C ALA A 259 -8.48 -7.73 -6.37
N THR A 260 -8.13 -8.56 -7.37
CA THR A 260 -7.26 -8.20 -8.49
C THR A 260 -8.02 -8.30 -9.79
N ASP A 261 -8.21 -7.17 -10.47
CA ASP A 261 -8.58 -7.12 -11.87
C ASP A 261 -7.32 -7.25 -12.73
N PHE A 262 -7.08 -8.46 -13.25
CA PHE A 262 -5.93 -8.75 -14.10
C PHE A 262 -6.09 -8.22 -15.52
N GLU A 263 -7.31 -7.97 -15.99
CA GLU A 263 -7.55 -7.46 -17.35
C GLU A 263 -7.22 -5.97 -17.45
N ALA A 264 -7.34 -5.24 -16.34
CA ALA A 264 -6.94 -3.84 -16.25
C ALA A 264 -5.42 -3.61 -16.18
N ILE A 265 -4.62 -4.68 -16.08
CA ILE A 265 -3.16 -4.60 -15.93
C ILE A 265 -2.51 -5.05 -17.25
N ASP A 266 -1.68 -4.20 -17.84
CA ASP A 266 -1.10 -4.45 -19.16
C ASP A 266 0.15 -5.36 -19.08
N LYS A 267 0.96 -5.22 -18.02
CA LYS A 267 2.20 -5.98 -17.85
C LYS A 267 2.57 -6.15 -16.38
N PHE A 268 3.25 -7.25 -16.06
CA PHE A 268 3.93 -7.43 -14.78
C PHE A 268 5.44 -7.52 -14.92
N GLU A 269 6.17 -6.88 -14.00
CA GLU A 269 7.61 -7.02 -13.82
C GLU A 269 7.92 -7.68 -12.47
N LYS A 270 8.89 -8.60 -12.46
CA LYS A 270 9.32 -9.26 -11.22
C LYS A 270 10.57 -8.59 -10.66
N VAL A 271 10.58 -8.36 -9.35
CA VAL A 271 11.73 -7.85 -8.62
C VAL A 271 12.20 -8.85 -7.57
N ASN A 272 13.51 -8.84 -7.29
CA ASN A 272 14.10 -9.66 -6.24
C ASN A 272 14.23 -8.87 -4.93
N ASP A 273 14.48 -9.60 -3.85
CA ASP A 273 14.58 -9.03 -2.50
C ASP A 273 15.76 -8.05 -2.37
N GLU A 274 16.96 -8.45 -2.79
CA GLU A 274 18.19 -7.70 -2.59
C GLU A 274 18.16 -6.33 -3.28
N ASP A 275 17.83 -6.29 -4.57
CA ASP A 275 17.81 -5.04 -5.34
C ASP A 275 16.73 -4.09 -4.82
N SER A 276 15.58 -4.65 -4.39
CA SER A 276 14.51 -3.88 -3.75
C SER A 276 14.97 -3.28 -2.42
N ALA A 277 15.83 -3.98 -1.68
CA ALA A 277 16.31 -3.56 -0.36
C ALA A 277 17.28 -2.39 -0.49
N HIS A 278 18.23 -2.51 -1.41
CA HIS A 278 19.17 -1.43 -1.73
C HIS A 278 18.45 -0.22 -2.30
N THR A 279 17.47 -0.42 -3.18
CA THR A 279 16.68 0.68 -3.75
C THR A 279 15.87 1.43 -2.68
N ALA A 280 15.35 0.74 -1.66
CA ALA A 280 14.68 1.41 -0.54
C ALA A 280 15.64 2.33 0.25
N ARG A 281 16.89 1.90 0.45
CA ARG A 281 17.93 2.70 1.10
C ARG A 281 18.41 3.85 0.21
N GLU A 282 18.57 3.60 -1.07
CA GLU A 282 18.92 4.61 -2.08
C GLU A 282 17.88 5.73 -2.09
N LEU A 283 16.59 5.38 -2.13
CA LEU A 283 15.48 6.34 -2.12
C LEU A 283 15.54 7.30 -0.92
N ALA A 284 15.89 6.78 0.26
CA ALA A 284 16.08 7.60 1.45
C ALA A 284 17.27 8.57 1.32
N ARG A 285 18.34 8.20 0.60
CA ARG A 285 19.57 9.00 0.47
C ARG A 285 19.54 9.99 -0.68
N THR A 286 18.90 9.62 -1.78
CA THR A 286 18.89 10.41 -3.00
C THR A 286 17.73 11.40 -2.99
N GLU A 287 16.54 10.95 -2.61
CA GLU A 287 15.31 11.76 -2.58
C GLU A 287 14.95 12.29 -1.20
N GLY A 288 15.62 11.82 -0.13
CA GLY A 288 15.25 12.19 1.24
C GLY A 288 13.91 11.58 1.69
N MET A 289 13.44 10.54 1.00
CA MET A 289 12.15 9.91 1.25
C MET A 289 12.33 8.61 2.03
N PHE A 290 12.00 8.62 3.33
CA PHE A 290 12.14 7.44 4.19
C PHE A 290 10.94 6.50 4.08
N LEU A 291 10.92 5.69 3.02
CA LEU A 291 9.77 4.85 2.63
C LEU A 291 10.07 3.36 2.76
N GLY A 292 9.02 2.54 2.73
CA GLY A 292 9.13 1.11 3.05
C GLY A 292 9.80 0.24 1.98
N TYR A 293 10.01 -1.03 2.34
CA TYR A 293 10.63 -2.03 1.46
C TYR A 293 9.87 -2.23 0.15
N THR A 294 8.53 -2.20 0.19
CA THR A 294 7.68 -2.25 -1.02
C THR A 294 7.87 -1.02 -1.91
N SER A 295 8.21 0.13 -1.34
CA SER A 295 8.52 1.33 -2.13
C SER A 295 9.85 1.17 -2.88
N GLY A 296 10.85 0.54 -2.25
CA GLY A 296 12.09 0.14 -2.93
C GLY A 296 11.83 -0.83 -4.07
N ALA A 297 10.97 -1.84 -3.86
CA ALA A 297 10.53 -2.77 -4.91
C ALA A 297 9.85 -2.06 -6.09
N ALA A 298 8.97 -1.08 -5.81
CA ALA A 298 8.30 -0.31 -6.85
C ALA A 298 9.29 0.48 -7.73
N ILE A 299 10.27 1.15 -7.11
CA ILE A 299 11.30 1.90 -7.83
C ILE A 299 12.27 0.97 -8.56
N GLN A 300 12.63 -0.17 -7.98
CA GLN A 300 13.47 -1.17 -8.65
C GLN A 300 12.80 -1.70 -9.91
N GLY A 301 11.51 -2.02 -9.82
CA GLY A 301 10.72 -2.41 -10.99
C GLY A 301 10.63 -1.31 -12.04
N LEU A 302 10.53 -0.05 -11.62
CA LEU A 302 10.54 1.11 -12.50
C LEU A 302 11.87 1.25 -13.26
N LYS A 303 13.02 1.06 -12.59
CA LYS A 303 14.35 1.03 -13.22
C LYS A 303 14.45 -0.10 -14.25
N GLN A 304 14.04 -1.32 -13.89
CA GLN A 304 14.02 -2.47 -14.80
C GLN A 304 13.15 -2.22 -16.05
N LEU A 305 11.96 -1.65 -15.87
CA LEU A 305 11.07 -1.31 -16.99
C LEU A 305 11.69 -0.24 -17.88
N ALA A 306 12.33 0.78 -17.32
CA ALA A 306 13.03 1.80 -18.08
C ALA A 306 14.18 1.20 -18.92
N GLU A 307 14.96 0.29 -18.34
CA GLU A 307 16.05 -0.43 -19.04
C GLU A 307 15.54 -1.34 -20.16
N GLN A 308 14.32 -1.85 -20.04
CA GLN A 308 13.63 -2.63 -21.07
C GLN A 308 13.03 -1.76 -22.19
N GLY A 309 13.13 -0.43 -22.10
CA GLY A 309 12.57 0.50 -23.08
C GLY A 309 11.06 0.70 -22.95
N GLU A 310 10.51 0.50 -21.74
CA GLU A 310 9.07 0.68 -21.46
C GLU A 310 8.64 2.16 -21.57
N PHE A 311 9.58 3.09 -21.39
CA PHE A 311 9.36 4.54 -21.33
C PHE A 311 10.20 5.30 -22.36
N ASP A 312 9.71 6.47 -22.73
CA ASP A 312 10.33 7.46 -23.63
C ASP A 312 10.30 8.87 -23.00
N GLU A 313 10.82 9.87 -23.72
CA GLU A 313 10.91 11.26 -23.23
C GLU A 313 9.56 11.91 -22.96
N ASP A 314 8.49 11.44 -23.61
CA ASP A 314 7.12 11.95 -23.45
C ASP A 314 6.36 11.23 -22.34
N SER A 315 6.98 10.23 -21.71
CA SER A 315 6.34 9.41 -20.68
C SER A 315 6.18 10.21 -19.38
N ASN A 316 4.96 10.21 -18.82
CA ASN A 316 4.64 10.74 -17.49
C ASN A 316 4.21 9.57 -16.61
N VAL A 317 5.14 9.07 -15.81
CA VAL A 317 5.02 7.83 -15.06
C VAL A 317 4.70 8.11 -13.60
N ILE A 318 3.59 7.56 -13.12
CA ILE A 318 3.17 7.67 -11.72
C ILE A 318 3.36 6.33 -11.03
N VAL A 319 4.16 6.30 -9.96
CA VAL A 319 4.39 5.10 -9.14
C VAL A 319 3.80 5.26 -7.74
N ILE A 320 3.09 4.25 -7.24
CA ILE A 320 2.61 4.21 -5.85
C ILE A 320 3.75 3.81 -4.91
N LEU A 321 4.03 4.65 -3.90
CA LEU A 321 4.94 4.31 -2.80
C LEU A 321 4.13 4.03 -1.53
N PRO A 322 3.91 2.75 -1.14
CA PRO A 322 2.75 2.38 -0.32
C PRO A 322 2.81 2.77 1.15
N ASP A 323 3.99 2.87 1.75
CA ASP A 323 4.12 3.00 3.21
C ASP A 323 5.46 3.60 3.68
N HIS A 324 5.51 3.92 4.98
CA HIS A 324 6.66 4.57 5.61
C HIS A 324 7.75 3.60 6.05
N GLY A 325 9.02 4.04 5.99
CA GLY A 325 10.19 3.24 6.34
C GLY A 325 10.29 2.83 7.81
N SER A 326 9.63 3.56 8.71
CA SER A 326 9.64 3.26 10.15
C SER A 326 9.09 1.88 10.52
N ARG A 327 8.33 1.23 9.63
CA ARG A 327 7.83 -0.15 9.81
C ARG A 327 8.94 -1.21 9.65
N TYR A 328 10.12 -0.81 9.17
CA TYR A 328 11.19 -1.70 8.72
C TYR A 328 12.56 -1.38 9.33
N MET A 329 12.61 -0.63 10.43
CA MET A 329 13.86 -0.24 11.11
C MET A 329 14.73 -1.43 11.48
N SER A 330 14.12 -2.50 12.02
CA SER A 330 14.78 -3.75 12.38
C SER A 330 14.93 -4.73 11.21
N LYS A 331 14.69 -4.27 9.97
CA LYS A 331 14.76 -5.05 8.73
C LYS A 331 15.61 -4.36 7.67
N VAL A 332 15.03 -3.93 6.55
CA VAL A 332 15.75 -3.36 5.40
C VAL A 332 16.65 -2.18 5.79
N PHE A 333 16.31 -1.42 6.84
CA PHE A 333 17.12 -0.30 7.34
C PHE A 333 18.13 -0.67 8.44
N SER A 334 18.24 -1.95 8.79
CA SER A 334 19.25 -2.50 9.70
C SER A 334 20.37 -3.19 8.91
N ASP A 335 21.62 -2.76 9.13
CA ASP A 335 22.79 -3.38 8.49
C ASP A 335 23.00 -4.83 8.95
N ASP A 336 22.72 -5.11 10.22
CA ASP A 336 22.77 -6.48 10.76
C ASP A 336 21.78 -7.37 10.00
N TRP A 337 20.55 -6.89 9.79
CA TRP A 337 19.54 -7.66 9.07
C TRP A 337 19.91 -7.86 7.59
N MET A 338 20.41 -6.82 6.91
CA MET A 338 20.90 -6.93 5.52
C MET A 338 22.03 -7.96 5.40
N THR A 339 22.96 -7.96 6.38
CA THR A 339 24.05 -8.93 6.45
C THR A 339 23.53 -10.34 6.69
N GLU A 340 22.59 -10.53 7.62
CA GLU A 340 21.93 -11.81 7.90
C GLU A 340 21.15 -12.36 6.69
N GLN A 341 20.60 -11.47 5.84
CA GLN A 341 19.96 -11.88 4.59
C GLN A 341 20.97 -12.20 3.47
N GLY A 342 22.24 -11.84 3.63
CA GLY A 342 23.27 -11.98 2.61
C GLY A 342 23.16 -10.94 1.49
N PHE A 343 22.61 -9.76 1.76
CA PHE A 343 22.39 -8.69 0.77
C PHE A 343 23.59 -7.74 0.62
N PHE A 344 24.75 -8.06 1.18
CA PHE A 344 25.98 -7.31 0.93
C PHE A 344 26.94 -8.17 0.13
N ASP A 345 27.51 -7.58 -0.92
CA ASP A 345 28.46 -8.24 -1.83
C ASP A 345 29.57 -7.25 -2.26
N SER A 346 30.35 -7.59 -3.29
CA SER A 346 31.44 -6.73 -3.77
C SER A 346 30.97 -5.46 -4.49
N LYS A 347 29.69 -5.34 -4.82
CA LYS A 347 29.06 -4.15 -5.43
C LYS A 347 28.26 -3.36 -4.41
N ASN A 348 27.65 -4.05 -3.46
CA ASN A 348 26.82 -3.52 -2.39
C ASN A 348 27.60 -3.60 -1.07
N GLU A 349 28.46 -2.61 -0.82
CA GLU A 349 29.20 -2.52 0.44
C GLU A 349 28.26 -2.10 1.58
N ALA A 350 28.47 -2.69 2.77
CA ALA A 350 27.78 -2.25 3.98
C ALA A 350 28.08 -0.77 4.25
N ASP A 351 27.03 -0.03 4.62
CA ASP A 351 27.15 1.41 4.78
C ASP A 351 28.17 1.80 5.85
N ALA A 352 29.18 2.56 5.42
CA ALA A 352 30.30 2.96 6.27
C ALA A 352 29.95 4.05 7.31
N ILE A 353 28.70 4.55 7.35
CA ILE A 353 28.29 5.64 8.25
C ILE A 353 27.99 5.06 9.64
N LYS A 354 29.05 4.84 10.41
CA LYS A 354 28.93 4.38 11.81
C LYS A 354 28.33 5.48 12.68
N VAL A 355 27.38 5.10 13.55
CA VAL A 355 26.88 5.98 14.62
C VAL A 355 28.05 6.33 15.53
N GLN A 356 28.32 7.63 15.66
CA GLN A 356 29.40 8.12 16.52
C GLN A 356 28.88 8.31 17.94
N PHE A 357 29.29 7.43 18.86
CA PHE A 357 29.02 7.58 20.28
C PHE A 357 30.10 8.48 20.90
N VAL A 358 29.70 9.69 21.30
CA VAL A 358 30.56 10.56 22.11
C VAL A 358 30.46 10.09 23.55
N LYS A 359 31.62 9.78 24.16
CA LYS A 359 31.74 9.35 25.55
C LYS A 359 31.86 10.54 26.49
#